data_AF-A0A5N6JND8-F1
#
_entry.id   AF-A0A5N6JND8-F1
#
_cell.length_a   1.000
_cell.length_b   1.000
_cell.length_c   1.000
_cell.angle_alpha   90.00
_cell.angle_beta   90.00
_cell.angle_gamma   90.00
#
_symmetry.space_group_name_H-M   'P 1'
#
loop_
_entity.id
_entity.type
_entity.pdbx_description
1 polymer ?
#
loop_
_entity_poly.entity_id
_entity_poly.type
_entity_poly.pdbx_seq_one_letter_code
_entity_poly.pdbx_strand_id
1 'polypeptide(L)'
;MPDSKFRGGFRYLTVFVTTTEPNIEFNITDITLEIGYQPSWSNLQAYGGYFCSDDELLNKIWYSGAYTLQTIAAPTNTSRAWPILSSGWKNDMTLGTNRSTAYVDGVKRDRTLWSGNLAVAVPSILVSLGD
;
A
#
# COMPACT_ATOMS: atom_id res chain seq x y z
N MET A 1 11.40 11.68 1.58
CA MET A 1 11.90 10.51 2.36
C MET A 1 12.62 9.60 1.38
N PRO A 2 13.77 9.01 1.70
CA PRO A 2 14.44 8.09 0.77
C PRO A 2 13.54 6.88 0.45
N ASP A 3 13.57 6.38 -0.79
CA ASP A 3 12.78 5.22 -1.23
C ASP A 3 13.00 3.99 -0.34
N SER A 4 14.25 3.77 0.09
CA SER A 4 14.59 2.71 1.03
C SER A 4 13.84 2.79 2.36
N LYS A 5 13.39 3.97 2.77
CA LYS A 5 12.65 4.23 4.01
C LYS A 5 11.18 4.53 3.77
N PHE A 6 10.66 4.34 2.56
CA PHE A 6 9.25 4.59 2.28
C PHE A 6 8.35 3.84 3.30
N ARG A 7 7.32 4.54 3.79
CA ARG A 7 6.38 4.01 4.76
C ARG A 7 5.30 3.22 4.04
N GLY A 8 5.25 1.92 4.28
CA GLY A 8 4.13 1.08 3.84
C GLY A 8 2.78 1.60 4.33
N GLY A 9 1.67 1.03 3.84
CA GLY A 9 0.33 1.61 4.04
C GLY A 9 -0.01 2.01 5.48
N PHE A 10 -0.52 3.23 5.63
CA PHE A 10 -0.96 3.81 6.89
C PHE A 10 -2.19 4.71 6.66
N ARG A 11 -2.98 4.91 7.72
CA ARG A 11 -4.12 5.85 7.74
C ARG A 11 -3.90 7.04 8.66
N TYR A 12 -3.11 6.85 9.71
CA TYR A 12 -2.82 7.87 10.72
C TYR A 12 -1.32 8.09 10.78
N LEU A 13 -0.90 9.36 10.90
CA LEU A 13 0.49 9.76 11.07
C LEU A 13 0.62 10.44 12.44
N THR A 14 1.48 9.89 13.30
CA THR A 14 1.86 10.55 14.55
C THR A 14 3.17 11.28 14.33
N VAL A 15 3.20 12.57 14.67
CA VAL A 15 4.40 13.41 14.73
C VAL A 15 4.60 13.79 16.19
N PHE A 16 5.79 13.54 16.71
CA PHE A 16 6.16 13.89 18.08
C PHE A 16 7.61 14.36 18.12
N VAL A 17 7.92 15.19 19.10
CA VAL A 17 9.26 15.71 19.35
C VAL A 17 9.77 15.09 20.63
N THR A 18 10.93 14.43 20.57
CA THR A 18 11.64 13.94 21.76
C THR A 18 12.83 14.84 22.00
N THR A 19 12.84 15.57 23.12
CA THR A 19 13.91 16.49 23.48
C THR A 19 14.13 16.50 24.99
N THR A 20 15.36 16.76 25.42
CA THR A 20 15.72 17.06 26.82
C THR A 20 15.82 18.56 27.08
N GLU A 21 15.78 19.39 26.03
CA GLU A 21 15.93 20.84 26.14
C GLU A 21 14.63 21.52 26.59
N PRO A 22 14.66 22.32 27.66
CA PRO A 22 13.53 23.18 28.01
C PRO A 22 13.48 24.32 26.99
N ASN A 23 12.33 24.53 26.35
CA ASN A 23 12.04 25.59 25.36
C ASN A 23 12.39 25.29 23.89
N ILE A 24 12.32 24.04 23.43
CA ILE A 24 12.27 23.78 21.98
C ILE A 24 10.94 24.29 21.40
N GLU A 25 11.06 25.04 20.30
CA GLU A 25 9.94 25.40 19.42
C GLU A 25 10.05 24.59 18.13
N PHE A 26 8.94 24.01 17.68
CA PHE A 26 8.88 23.23 16.44
C PHE A 26 7.73 23.72 15.58
N ASN A 27 8.03 24.12 14.35
CA ASN A 27 7.05 24.59 13.38
C ASN A 27 6.95 23.62 12.20
N ILE A 28 5.77 23.03 12.00
CA ILE A 28 5.47 22.19 10.82
C ILE A 28 4.73 23.07 9.82
N THR A 29 5.39 23.38 8.70
CA THR A 29 4.77 24.21 7.66
C THR A 29 3.91 23.39 6.69
N ASP A 30 4.34 22.16 6.37
CA ASP A 30 3.66 21.29 5.40
C ASP A 30 3.83 19.81 5.73
N ILE A 31 2.79 19.03 5.43
CA ILE A 31 2.84 17.56 5.40
C ILE A 31 2.20 17.11 4.10
N THR A 32 2.98 16.44 3.25
CA THR A 32 2.50 15.88 1.98
C THR A 32 2.59 14.36 1.98
N LEU A 33 1.73 13.73 1.17
CA LEU A 33 1.71 12.29 0.96
C LEU A 33 1.69 12.02 -0.55
N GLU A 34 2.57 11.13 -0.97
CA GLU A 34 2.54 10.56 -2.32
C GLU A 34 1.87 9.18 -2.26
N ILE A 35 0.89 8.94 -3.13
CA ILE A 35 0.25 7.64 -3.27
C ILE A 35 1.15 6.74 -4.12
N GLY A 36 1.58 5.62 -3.55
CA GLY A 36 2.50 4.69 -4.21
C GLY A 36 1.90 3.34 -4.59
N TYR A 37 0.57 3.15 -4.54
CA TYR A 37 -0.09 1.92 -5.00
C TYR A 37 -0.72 2.11 -6.38
N GLN A 38 -1.00 0.99 -7.06
CA GLN A 38 -1.52 0.92 -8.43
C GLN A 38 -0.75 1.84 -9.40
N PRO A 39 0.59 1.72 -9.50
CA PRO A 39 1.42 2.67 -10.25
C PRO A 39 1.19 2.60 -11.78
N SER A 40 0.50 1.57 -12.26
CA SER A 40 0.12 1.43 -13.68
C SER A 40 -1.10 2.26 -14.08
N TRP A 41 -1.88 2.78 -13.13
CA TRP A 41 -3.10 3.54 -13.43
C TRP A 41 -2.84 5.04 -13.42
N SER A 42 -3.21 5.71 -14.51
CA SER A 42 -3.22 7.18 -14.58
C SER A 42 -4.39 7.80 -13.82
N ASN A 43 -5.46 7.03 -13.58
CA ASN A 43 -6.62 7.42 -12.78
C ASN A 43 -6.96 6.30 -11.80
N LEU A 44 -6.75 6.55 -10.49
CA LEU A 44 -7.04 5.57 -9.43
C LEU A 44 -8.54 5.27 -9.25
N GLN A 45 -9.44 5.96 -9.95
CA GLN A 45 -10.88 5.67 -9.95
C GLN A 45 -11.32 4.82 -11.13
N ALA A 46 -10.41 4.46 -12.05
CA ALA A 46 -10.73 3.71 -13.27
C ALA A 46 -10.89 2.20 -13.03
N TYR A 47 -11.70 1.83 -12.03
CA TYR A 47 -12.04 0.42 -11.76
C TYR A 47 -12.72 -0.21 -12.99
N GLY A 48 -12.19 -1.36 -13.43
CA GLY A 48 -12.73 -2.09 -14.58
C GLY A 48 -14.05 -2.81 -14.31
N GLY A 49 -14.36 -3.09 -13.03
CA GLY A 49 -15.59 -3.72 -12.60
C GLY A 49 -16.45 -2.82 -11.70
N TYR A 50 -17.71 -3.20 -11.54
CA TYR A 50 -18.65 -2.54 -10.63
C TYR A 50 -19.66 -3.54 -10.08
N PHE A 51 -20.21 -3.24 -8.90
CA PHE A 51 -21.30 -3.99 -8.29
C PHE A 51 -22.23 -3.02 -7.57
N CYS A 52 -23.53 -3.25 -7.68
CA CYS A 52 -24.54 -2.52 -6.94
C CYS A 52 -25.73 -3.45 -6.69
N SER A 53 -26.26 -3.37 -5.48
CA SER A 53 -27.46 -4.07 -5.02
C SER A 53 -28.31 -3.14 -4.14
N ASP A 54 -29.50 -3.61 -3.77
CA ASP A 54 -30.38 -2.96 -2.79
C ASP A 54 -29.86 -3.07 -1.36
N ASP A 55 -28.87 -3.93 -1.10
CA ASP A 55 -28.20 -4.04 0.19
C ASP A 55 -26.95 -3.14 0.27
N GLU A 56 -27.05 -2.10 1.10
CA GLU A 56 -25.96 -1.13 1.31
C GLU A 56 -24.70 -1.76 1.94
N LEU A 57 -24.86 -2.78 2.80
CA LEU A 57 -23.73 -3.47 3.41
C LEU A 57 -22.95 -4.26 2.35
N LEU A 58 -23.65 -4.97 1.46
CA LEU A 58 -23.00 -5.69 0.36
C LEU A 58 -22.25 -4.74 -0.57
N ASN A 59 -22.83 -3.58 -0.88
CA ASN A 59 -22.15 -2.54 -1.66
C ASN A 59 -20.86 -2.10 -0.96
N LYS A 60 -20.91 -1.79 0.35
CA LYS A 60 -19.73 -1.39 1.13
C LYS A 60 -18.65 -2.47 1.18
N ILE A 61 -19.04 -3.74 1.32
CA ILE A 61 -18.11 -4.88 1.32
C ILE A 61 -17.39 -4.94 -0.03
N TRP A 62 -18.12 -4.83 -1.14
CA TRP A 62 -17.54 -4.89 -2.48
C TRP A 62 -16.51 -3.78 -2.70
N TYR A 63 -16.88 -2.52 -2.45
CA TYR A 63 -15.98 -1.38 -2.67
C TYR A 63 -14.80 -1.35 -1.70
N SER A 64 -14.98 -1.81 -0.45
CA SER A 64 -13.88 -1.96 0.50
C SER A 64 -12.91 -3.06 0.07
N GLY A 65 -13.42 -4.16 -0.49
CA GLY A 65 -12.62 -5.26 -1.04
C GLY A 65 -11.81 -4.80 -2.25
N ALA A 66 -12.45 -4.15 -3.22
CA ALA A 66 -11.80 -3.58 -4.40
C ALA A 66 -10.70 -2.58 -4.01
N TYR A 67 -10.97 -1.69 -3.05
CA TYR A 67 -9.96 -0.76 -2.54
C TYR A 67 -8.80 -1.49 -1.85
N THR A 68 -9.08 -2.53 -1.07
CA THR A 68 -8.03 -3.35 -0.44
C THR A 68 -7.11 -3.95 -1.50
N LEU A 69 -7.67 -4.52 -2.57
CA LEU A 69 -6.92 -5.09 -3.69
C LEU A 69 -6.09 -4.04 -4.45
N GLN A 70 -6.65 -2.87 -4.70
CA GLN A 70 -5.93 -1.76 -5.32
C GLN A 70 -4.72 -1.35 -4.49
N THR A 71 -4.88 -1.27 -3.16
CA THR A 71 -3.78 -0.81 -2.30
C THR A 71 -2.60 -1.78 -2.30
N ILE A 72 -2.82 -3.10 -2.48
CA ILE A 72 -1.76 -4.11 -2.54
C ILE A 72 -1.09 -4.24 -3.92
N ALA A 73 -1.55 -3.53 -4.95
CA ALA A 73 -0.83 -3.40 -6.20
C ALA A 73 0.37 -2.45 -6.01
N ALA A 74 1.57 -2.99 -5.86
CA ALA A 74 2.76 -2.23 -5.48
C ALA A 74 3.79 -2.13 -6.63
N PRO A 75 4.58 -1.04 -6.69
CA PRO A 75 5.79 -0.98 -7.50
C PRO A 75 6.75 -2.10 -7.10
N THR A 76 7.36 -2.74 -8.09
CA THR A 76 8.11 -3.99 -7.89
C THR A 76 9.46 -3.82 -7.20
N ASN A 77 9.90 -2.59 -6.97
CA ASN A 77 11.08 -2.22 -6.19
C ASN A 77 10.76 -1.75 -4.76
N THR A 78 9.57 -2.06 -4.23
CA THR A 78 9.12 -1.61 -2.89
C THR A 78 8.88 -2.74 -1.89
N SER A 79 9.50 -3.89 -2.12
CA SER A 79 9.42 -5.04 -1.20
C SER A 79 10.20 -4.78 0.08
N ARG A 80 9.79 -5.45 1.17
CA ARG A 80 10.49 -5.39 2.45
C ARG A 80 11.83 -6.12 2.38
N ALA A 81 12.84 -5.59 3.07
CA ALA A 81 14.14 -6.23 3.21
C ALA A 81 14.05 -7.63 3.83
N TRP A 82 14.75 -8.57 3.19
CA TRP A 82 14.99 -9.92 3.67
C TRP A 82 16.49 -10.27 3.54
N PRO A 83 17.15 -10.79 4.60
CA PRO A 83 16.65 -11.02 5.96
C PRO A 83 16.12 -9.76 6.65
N ILE A 84 15.19 -9.93 7.61
CA ILE A 84 14.63 -8.81 8.37
C ILE A 84 15.76 -8.12 9.15
N LEU A 85 15.81 -6.79 9.05
CA LEU A 85 16.79 -5.97 9.77
C LEU A 85 16.58 -6.08 11.29
N SER A 86 17.67 -6.08 12.05
CA SER A 86 17.64 -6.05 13.52
C SER A 86 17.09 -4.73 14.08
N SER A 87 17.12 -3.65 13.30
CA SER A 87 16.54 -2.35 13.66
C SER A 87 16.05 -1.57 12.43
N GLY A 88 15.04 -0.73 12.63
CA GLY A 88 14.43 0.07 11.57
C GLY A 88 13.68 -0.76 10.52
N TRP A 89 13.44 -0.16 9.35
CA TRP A 89 12.86 -0.85 8.19
C TRP A 89 13.58 -0.45 6.90
N LYS A 90 13.44 -1.30 5.88
CA LYS A 90 13.92 -1.01 4.53
C LYS A 90 12.93 -1.64 3.54
N ASN A 91 12.39 -0.83 2.63
CA ASN A 91 11.32 -1.23 1.70
C ASN A 91 11.69 -0.89 0.23
N ASP A 92 12.91 -1.21 -0.18
CA ASP A 92 13.44 -1.01 -1.54
C ASP A 92 13.92 -2.31 -2.20
N MET A 93 13.47 -3.48 -1.70
CA MET A 93 13.82 -4.75 -2.31
C MET A 93 12.97 -5.00 -3.56
N THR A 94 13.51 -5.82 -4.47
CA THR A 94 12.75 -6.32 -5.61
C THR A 94 11.74 -7.39 -5.19
N LEU A 95 10.55 -7.38 -5.79
CA LEU A 95 9.55 -8.44 -5.72
C LEU A 95 9.88 -9.63 -6.64
N GLY A 96 11.03 -9.62 -7.33
CA GLY A 96 11.49 -10.74 -8.15
C GLY A 96 10.75 -10.89 -9.49
N THR A 97 10.23 -9.80 -10.02
CA THR A 97 9.50 -9.76 -11.29
C THR A 97 9.97 -8.58 -12.16
N ASN A 98 9.86 -8.72 -13.48
CA ASN A 98 10.16 -7.67 -14.45
C ASN A 98 8.95 -6.79 -14.80
N ARG A 99 7.78 -7.04 -14.17
CA ARG A 99 6.60 -6.19 -14.31
C ARG A 99 6.79 -4.88 -13.54
N SER A 100 6.06 -3.84 -13.94
CA SER A 100 6.03 -2.56 -13.21
C SER A 100 5.21 -2.62 -11.92
N THR A 101 4.22 -3.52 -11.86
CA THR A 101 3.30 -3.70 -10.74
C THR A 101 3.25 -5.17 -10.36
N ALA A 102 3.14 -5.45 -9.06
CA ALA A 102 2.79 -6.77 -8.55
C ALA A 102 1.94 -6.68 -7.28
N TYR A 103 1.12 -7.70 -7.05
CA TYR A 103 0.19 -7.77 -5.94
C TYR A 103 0.86 -8.42 -4.72
N VAL A 104 1.09 -7.63 -3.67
CA VAL A 104 1.71 -8.10 -2.42
C VAL A 104 0.67 -8.63 -1.42
N ASP A 105 1.12 -9.37 -0.41
CA ASP A 105 0.28 -9.86 0.69
C ASP A 105 -0.36 -8.75 1.52
N GLY A 106 0.35 -7.63 1.73
CA GLY A 106 -0.11 -6.55 2.57
C GLY A 106 0.69 -5.27 2.40
N VAL A 107 0.00 -4.13 2.42
CA VAL A 107 0.58 -2.82 2.11
C VAL A 107 1.49 -2.27 3.21
N LYS A 108 1.19 -2.58 4.47
CA LYS A 108 2.01 -2.18 5.61
C LYS A 108 3.18 -3.14 5.81
N ARG A 109 2.88 -4.44 5.75
CA ARG A 109 3.75 -5.60 6.01
C ARG A 109 3.03 -6.86 5.47
N ASP A 110 3.71 -7.88 4.94
CA ASP A 110 5.16 -8.01 4.70
C ASP A 110 5.63 -7.37 3.38
N ARG A 111 4.70 -6.90 2.54
CA ARG A 111 4.99 -6.30 1.23
C ARG A 111 5.76 -7.27 0.33
N THR A 112 5.35 -8.52 0.30
CA THR A 112 6.02 -9.58 -0.47
C THR A 112 4.99 -10.39 -1.24
N LEU A 113 5.42 -11.06 -2.31
CA LEU A 113 4.57 -11.98 -3.04
C LEU A 113 4.37 -13.27 -2.25
N TRP A 114 3.10 -13.62 -2.00
CA TRP A 114 2.72 -14.88 -1.39
C TRP A 114 1.67 -15.57 -2.27
N SER A 115 2.01 -16.76 -2.77
CA SER A 115 1.16 -17.51 -3.71
C SER A 115 -0.21 -17.86 -3.11
N GLY A 116 -0.27 -18.15 -1.80
CA GLY A 116 -1.53 -18.40 -1.10
C GLY A 116 -2.46 -17.18 -1.10
N ASN A 117 -1.92 -15.97 -0.89
CA ASN A 117 -2.70 -14.74 -0.97
C ASN A 117 -3.18 -14.47 -2.40
N LEU A 118 -2.31 -14.66 -3.38
CA LEU A 118 -2.66 -14.45 -4.79
C LEU A 118 -3.77 -15.41 -5.24
N ALA A 119 -3.74 -16.67 -4.83
CA ALA A 119 -4.79 -17.65 -5.17
C ALA A 119 -6.19 -17.20 -4.73
N VAL A 120 -6.29 -16.47 -3.61
CA VAL A 120 -7.55 -15.91 -3.11
C VAL A 120 -7.87 -14.56 -3.76
N ALA A 121 -6.86 -13.71 -3.98
CA ALA A 121 -7.06 -12.35 -4.46
C ALA A 121 -7.37 -12.26 -5.96
N VAL A 122 -6.77 -13.12 -6.80
CA VAL A 122 -6.83 -13.01 -8.27
C VAL A 122 -8.25 -12.94 -8.84
N PRO A 123 -9.21 -13.81 -8.45
CA PRO A 123 -10.58 -13.69 -8.97
C PRO A 123 -11.22 -12.34 -8.66
N SER A 124 -10.95 -11.81 -7.45
CA SER A 124 -11.50 -10.52 -7.02
C SER A 124 -10.81 -9.35 -7.72
N ILE A 125 -9.50 -9.45 -8.00
CA ILE A 125 -8.74 -8.46 -8.78
C ILE A 125 -9.36 -8.33 -10.19
N LEU A 126 -9.56 -9.47 -10.85
CA LEU A 126 -10.09 -9.50 -12.22
C LEU A 126 -11.48 -8.85 -12.32
N VAL A 127 -12.39 -9.16 -11.39
CA VAL A 127 -13.78 -8.66 -11.46
C VAL A 127 -13.97 -7.25 -10.90
N SER A 128 -12.98 -6.69 -10.19
CA SER A 128 -13.08 -5.35 -9.60
C SER A 128 -12.14 -4.34 -10.26
N LEU A 129 -10.85 -4.66 -10.35
CA LEU A 129 -9.84 -3.80 -10.94
C LEU A 129 -9.79 -3.96 -12.46
N GLY A 130 -10.04 -5.17 -12.97
CA GLY A 130 -9.89 -5.50 -14.39
C GLY A 130 -8.45 -5.81 -14.82
N ASP A 131 -7.58 -6.12 -13.85
CA ASP A 131 -6.18 -6.50 -14.02
C ASP A 131 -5.97 -8.04 -14.06
#